data_AF-A0A939QZ60-F1
#
_entry.id   AF-A0A939QZ60-F1
#
_cell.length_a   1.000
_cell.length_b   1.000
_cell.length_c   1.000
_cell.angle_alpha   90.00
_cell.angle_beta   90.00
_cell.angle_gamma   90.00
#
_symmetry.space_group_name_H-M   'P 1'
#
loop_
_entity.id
_entity.type
_entity.pdbx_description
1 polymer ?
#
loop_
_entity_poly.entity_id
_entity_poly.type
_entity_poly.pdbx_seq_one_letter_code
_entity_poly.pdbx_strand_id
1 'polypeptide(L)'
;MKRIISIIMVTLLTVMTALANIAEGVSGDCNWVIDNDGNLIISSVNEDCDIADLGTWVGDSAPWSSYRDSITTVVFSSPVNAKTCTYMFKGCKNLNAVYLDKLYTNEVTDMSYMFADCASLEVIEFSLAMSAEDDMFNQSRDNFLTGSVTNMASMFEGCKSLQSFYLQNLDIHSVTNFSDMFAGCSSLEKMNLTENKNALTAINNIE
;
A
#
# COMPACT_ATOMS: atom_id res chain seq x y z
N MET A 1 19.55 12.01 -11.92
CA MET A 1 18.31 12.02 -11.12
C MET A 1 18.27 10.96 -10.03
N LYS A 2 18.53 9.66 -10.28
CA LYS A 2 18.57 8.62 -9.22
C LYS A 2 19.54 8.91 -8.05
N ARG A 3 20.71 9.49 -8.33
CA ARG A 3 21.64 9.97 -7.28
C ARG A 3 21.15 11.19 -6.50
N ILE A 4 20.30 12.03 -7.07
CA ILE A 4 19.81 13.25 -6.40
C ILE A 4 18.72 12.89 -5.39
N ILE A 5 17.82 11.94 -5.72
CA ILE A 5 16.80 11.44 -4.77
C ILE A 5 17.45 10.64 -3.62
N SER A 6 18.45 9.81 -3.92
CA SER A 6 19.21 9.05 -2.91
C SER A 6 20.10 9.94 -2.03
N ILE A 7 20.69 11.00 -2.58
CA ILE A 7 21.46 11.98 -1.79
C ILE A 7 20.53 12.87 -0.97
N ILE A 8 19.36 13.28 -1.48
CA ILE A 8 18.36 14.06 -0.72
C ILE A 8 17.84 13.26 0.49
N MET A 9 17.59 11.95 0.34
CA MET A 9 17.21 11.06 1.45
C MET A 9 18.29 10.90 2.52
N VAL A 10 19.58 10.87 2.13
CA VAL A 10 20.70 10.71 3.07
C VAL A 10 21.17 12.04 3.69
N THR A 11 21.03 13.17 3.00
CA THR A 11 21.45 14.50 3.51
C THR A 11 20.38 15.25 4.28
N LEU A 12 19.08 14.93 4.14
CA LEU A 12 18.05 15.46 5.07
C LEU A 12 18.17 14.90 6.48
N LEU A 13 18.79 13.72 6.66
CA LEU A 13 18.87 13.01 7.94
C LEU A 13 19.79 13.68 8.99
N THR A 14 20.62 14.66 8.59
CA THR A 14 21.62 15.28 9.50
C THR A 14 21.34 16.73 9.87
N VAL A 15 20.25 17.36 9.40
CA VAL A 15 19.94 18.75 9.78
C VAL A 15 18.43 19.00 9.94
N MET A 16 17.77 18.23 10.80
CA MET A 16 16.57 18.71 11.49
C MET A 16 16.70 18.34 12.96
N THR A 17 16.55 19.34 13.83
CA THR A 17 16.23 19.11 15.24
C THR A 17 15.10 18.08 15.29
N ALA A 18 15.32 16.95 15.96
CA ALA A 18 14.33 15.88 16.09
C ALA A 18 13.03 16.45 16.67
N LEU A 19 12.09 16.80 15.80
CA LEU A 19 10.70 16.93 16.21
C LEU A 19 10.28 15.51 16.61
N ALA A 20 9.64 15.38 17.78
CA ALA A 20 9.22 14.09 18.30
C ALA A 20 8.22 13.45 17.33
N ASN A 21 8.33 12.16 17.05
CA ASN A 21 7.37 11.43 16.22
C ASN A 21 5.93 11.67 16.71
N ILE A 22 4.95 11.73 15.79
CA ILE A 22 3.52 11.78 16.15
C ILE A 22 3.16 10.53 16.96
N ALA A 23 3.62 9.38 16.49
CA ALA A 23 3.44 8.10 17.15
C ALA A 23 4.48 7.09 16.67
N GLU A 24 4.73 6.07 17.46
CA GLU A 24 5.57 4.94 17.09
C GLU A 24 5.14 3.69 17.85
N GLY A 25 5.56 2.53 17.35
CA GLY A 25 5.31 1.26 18.01
C GLY A 25 5.94 0.09 17.29
N VAL A 26 5.58 -1.11 17.73
CA VAL A 26 6.05 -2.38 17.18
C VAL A 26 4.85 -3.23 16.80
N SER A 27 4.94 -3.93 15.67
CA SER A 27 3.99 -4.95 15.23
C SER A 27 4.73 -6.11 14.61
N GLY A 28 4.59 -7.31 15.20
CA GLY A 28 5.43 -8.45 14.84
C GLY A 28 6.91 -8.11 15.02
N ASP A 29 7.68 -8.34 13.96
CA ASP A 29 9.11 -8.03 13.87
C ASP A 29 9.38 -6.66 13.21
N CYS A 30 8.36 -5.80 13.10
CA CYS A 30 8.45 -4.49 12.47
C CYS A 30 8.28 -3.35 13.48
N ASN A 31 9.13 -2.33 13.36
CA ASN A 31 8.88 -1.00 13.90
C ASN A 31 7.96 -0.24 12.94
N TRP A 32 7.10 0.60 13.50
CA TRP A 32 6.38 1.62 12.73
C TRP A 32 6.52 2.98 13.42
N VAL A 33 6.69 4.02 12.61
CA VAL A 33 6.82 5.41 13.06
C VAL A 33 5.94 6.28 12.19
N ILE A 34 5.25 7.24 12.80
CA ILE A 34 4.60 8.35 12.11
C ILE A 34 5.40 9.58 12.46
N ASP A 35 6.14 10.12 11.50
CA ASP A 35 6.92 11.34 11.70
C ASP A 35 6.01 12.58 11.76
N ASN A 36 6.61 13.76 11.97
CA ASN A 36 5.85 15.01 12.09
C ASN A 36 5.21 15.50 10.79
N ASP A 37 5.63 14.95 9.66
CA ASP A 37 5.06 15.25 8.34
C ASP A 37 3.91 14.28 7.99
N GLY A 38 3.63 13.31 8.88
CA GLY A 38 2.59 12.31 8.70
C GLY A 38 3.02 11.08 7.89
N ASN A 39 4.32 10.88 7.67
CA ASN A 39 4.80 9.70 6.97
C ASN A 39 4.77 8.51 7.93
N LEU A 40 3.91 7.52 7.64
CA LEU A 40 3.97 6.21 8.26
C LEU A 40 5.09 5.41 7.60
N ILE A 41 6.17 5.19 8.37
CA ILE A 41 7.35 4.44 7.97
C ILE A 41 7.33 3.10 8.70
N ILE A 42 7.35 2.00 7.95
CA ILE A 42 7.37 0.64 8.49
C ILE A 42 8.71 0.01 8.14
N SER A 43 9.41 -0.53 9.14
CA SER A 43 10.75 -1.09 8.99
C SER A 43 10.91 -2.35 9.83
N SER A 44 11.86 -3.21 9.46
CA SER A 44 12.29 -4.32 10.29
C SER A 44 12.87 -3.79 11.61
N VAL A 45 12.63 -4.51 12.70
CA VAL A 45 13.35 -4.34 13.97
C VAL A 45 14.78 -4.84 13.84
N ASN A 46 15.03 -5.82 12.97
CA ASN A 46 16.34 -6.43 12.75
C ASN A 46 16.85 -6.13 11.33
N GLU A 47 17.91 -5.33 11.23
CA GLU A 47 18.54 -4.97 9.95
C GLU A 47 19.09 -6.17 9.17
N ASP A 48 19.35 -7.29 9.85
CA ASP A 48 19.83 -8.54 9.25
C ASP A 48 18.70 -9.49 8.81
N CYS A 49 17.42 -9.15 9.05
CA CYS A 49 16.29 -9.97 8.62
C CYS A 49 16.02 -9.77 7.12
N ASP A 50 15.98 -10.88 6.36
CA ASP A 50 15.69 -10.83 4.92
C ASP A 50 14.29 -10.25 4.64
N ILE A 51 13.27 -10.66 5.42
CA ILE A 51 11.88 -10.16 5.34
C ILE A 51 11.23 -10.22 6.73
N ALA A 52 10.91 -9.08 7.32
CA ALA A 52 10.31 -9.00 8.65
C ALA A 52 8.81 -9.34 8.65
N ASP A 53 8.31 -10.05 9.65
CA ASP A 53 6.86 -10.31 9.80
C ASP A 53 6.16 -9.07 10.36
N LEU A 54 5.13 -8.55 9.67
CA LEU A 54 4.36 -7.38 10.13
C LEU A 54 3.43 -7.70 11.30
N GLY A 55 3.27 -8.98 11.64
CA GLY A 55 2.28 -9.46 12.58
C GLY A 55 0.88 -9.50 11.98
N THR A 56 -0.11 -9.66 12.86
CA THR A 56 -1.53 -9.77 12.49
C THR A 56 -2.39 -8.86 13.35
N TRP A 57 -3.55 -8.47 12.81
CA TRP A 57 -4.63 -7.81 13.52
C TRP A 57 -5.97 -8.37 13.04
N VAL A 58 -7.03 -8.06 13.79
CA VAL A 58 -8.40 -8.48 13.47
C VAL A 58 -9.26 -7.25 13.19
N GLY A 59 -9.93 -7.26 12.03
CA GLY A 59 -10.81 -6.18 11.61
C GLY A 59 -10.08 -4.84 11.49
N ASP A 60 -10.75 -3.77 11.87
CA ASP A 60 -10.30 -2.39 11.71
C ASP A 60 -9.26 -1.94 12.78
N SER A 61 -8.29 -2.80 13.10
CA SER A 61 -7.40 -2.67 14.27
C SER A 61 -5.90 -2.72 13.92
N ALA A 62 -5.51 -2.27 12.72
CA ALA A 62 -4.10 -2.14 12.35
C ALA A 62 -3.32 -1.32 13.42
N PRO A 63 -2.02 -1.57 13.62
CA PRO A 63 -1.24 -0.96 14.72
C PRO A 63 -1.28 0.57 14.78
N TRP A 64 -1.41 1.22 13.62
CA TRP A 64 -1.48 2.68 13.45
C TRP A 64 -2.92 3.23 13.35
N SER A 65 -3.94 2.40 13.57
CA SER A 65 -5.37 2.77 13.37
C SER A 65 -5.84 3.98 14.18
N SER A 66 -5.30 4.20 15.39
CA SER A 66 -5.62 5.38 16.22
C SER A 66 -5.10 6.70 15.65
N TYR A 67 -4.23 6.68 14.64
CA TYR A 67 -3.53 7.84 14.10
C TYR A 67 -3.85 8.12 12.62
N ARG A 68 -4.91 7.50 12.08
CA ARG A 68 -5.31 7.60 10.66
C ARG A 68 -5.38 9.01 10.11
N ASP A 69 -5.92 9.94 10.88
CA ASP A 69 -6.07 11.34 10.47
C ASP A 69 -4.71 12.07 10.37
N SER A 70 -3.63 11.51 10.92
CA SER A 70 -2.28 12.06 10.81
C SER A 70 -1.46 11.46 9.68
N ILE A 71 -1.90 10.36 9.07
CA ILE A 71 -1.13 9.65 8.04
C ILE A 71 -1.35 10.29 6.68
N THR A 72 -0.26 10.76 6.07
CA THR A 72 -0.24 11.43 4.75
C THR A 72 0.44 10.57 3.69
N THR A 73 1.44 9.78 4.09
CA THR A 73 2.18 8.88 3.20
C THR A 73 2.46 7.56 3.92
N VAL A 74 2.52 6.46 3.18
CA VAL A 74 2.97 5.15 3.70
C VAL A 74 4.19 4.67 2.93
N VAL A 75 5.26 4.32 3.65
CA VAL A 75 6.52 3.81 3.10
C VAL A 75 7.00 2.59 3.89
N PHE A 76 7.37 1.53 3.19
CA PHE A 76 8.13 0.42 3.78
C PHE A 76 9.62 0.67 3.54
N SER A 77 10.41 0.87 4.60
CA SER A 77 11.85 1.16 4.46
C SER A 77 12.69 -0.12 4.32
N SER A 78 12.17 -1.26 4.74
CA SER A 78 12.72 -2.61 4.54
C SER A 78 11.65 -3.57 4.00
N PRO A 79 12.05 -4.75 3.46
CA PRO A 79 11.14 -5.85 3.16
C PRO A 79 10.29 -6.26 4.37
N VAL A 80 8.97 -6.32 4.18
CA VAL A 80 8.01 -6.70 5.23
C VAL A 80 6.96 -7.65 4.66
N ASN A 81 6.69 -8.75 5.37
CA ASN A 81 5.66 -9.72 5.02
C ASN A 81 4.35 -9.42 5.75
N ALA A 82 3.30 -9.11 5.01
CA ALA A 82 1.96 -8.98 5.54
C ALA A 82 1.28 -10.33 5.67
N LYS A 83 0.82 -10.66 6.88
CA LYS A 83 -0.03 -11.82 7.14
C LYS A 83 -1.52 -11.52 6.96
N THR A 84 -1.89 -10.24 6.99
CA THR A 84 -3.23 -9.73 6.72
C THR A 84 -3.11 -8.35 6.07
N CYS A 85 -3.99 -8.06 5.11
CA CYS A 85 -4.14 -6.72 4.52
C CYS A 85 -5.52 -6.12 4.78
N THR A 86 -6.41 -6.86 5.45
CA THR A 86 -7.77 -6.38 5.74
C THR A 86 -7.70 -5.11 6.57
N TYR A 87 -8.43 -4.08 6.15
CA TYR A 87 -8.53 -2.79 6.85
C TYR A 87 -7.19 -2.05 7.11
N MET A 88 -6.08 -2.47 6.47
CA MET A 88 -4.72 -2.06 6.84
C MET A 88 -4.54 -0.53 6.89
N PHE A 89 -5.10 0.20 5.93
CA PHE A 89 -5.04 1.65 5.84
C PHE A 89 -6.44 2.28 5.78
N LYS A 90 -7.49 1.52 6.14
CA LYS A 90 -8.87 2.03 6.09
C LYS A 90 -8.99 3.35 6.87
N GLY A 91 -9.64 4.33 6.27
CA GLY A 91 -9.99 5.60 6.90
C GLY A 91 -8.81 6.54 7.11
N CYS A 92 -7.64 6.27 6.54
CA CYS A 92 -6.55 7.25 6.45
C CYS A 92 -6.94 8.36 5.47
N LYS A 93 -7.84 9.25 5.88
CA LYS A 93 -8.47 10.25 4.99
C LYS A 93 -7.49 11.20 4.32
N ASN A 94 -6.36 11.46 4.98
CA ASN A 94 -5.30 12.35 4.51
C ASN A 94 -4.18 11.61 3.75
N LEU A 95 -4.25 10.28 3.64
CA LEU A 95 -3.27 9.48 2.91
C LEU A 95 -3.33 9.86 1.42
N ASN A 96 -2.29 10.48 0.90
CA ASN A 96 -2.17 10.88 -0.49
C ASN A 96 -1.40 9.87 -1.33
N ALA A 97 -0.35 9.27 -0.76
CA ALA A 97 0.55 8.36 -1.47
C ALA A 97 0.90 7.11 -0.65
N VAL A 98 0.95 5.95 -1.30
CA VAL A 98 1.42 4.70 -0.71
C VAL A 98 2.43 4.00 -1.64
N TYR A 99 3.53 3.57 -1.06
CA TYR A 99 4.61 2.86 -1.75
C TYR A 99 4.71 1.43 -1.21
N LEU A 100 4.33 0.45 -2.02
CA LEU A 100 4.17 -0.97 -1.66
C LEU A 100 5.30 -1.86 -2.18
N ASP A 101 6.37 -1.29 -2.73
CA ASP A 101 7.47 -2.00 -3.39
C ASP A 101 8.20 -2.99 -2.45
N LYS A 102 8.09 -2.81 -1.13
CA LYS A 102 8.67 -3.71 -0.12
C LYS A 102 7.65 -4.42 0.75
N LEU A 103 6.36 -4.35 0.40
CA LEU A 103 5.31 -5.11 1.06
C LEU A 103 5.11 -6.45 0.34
N TYR A 104 5.38 -7.53 1.04
CA TYR A 104 5.17 -8.89 0.58
C TYR A 104 3.79 -9.40 1.01
N THR A 105 3.01 -9.90 0.04
CA THR A 105 1.61 -10.32 0.27
C THR A 105 1.33 -11.74 -0.21
N ASN A 106 2.36 -12.58 -0.37
CA ASN A 106 2.29 -13.89 -1.02
C ASN A 106 1.23 -14.85 -0.41
N GLU A 107 1.01 -14.72 0.91
CA GLU A 107 0.10 -15.56 1.69
C GLU A 107 -1.26 -14.91 1.96
N VAL A 108 -1.46 -13.66 1.51
CA VAL A 108 -2.69 -12.90 1.77
C VAL A 108 -3.80 -13.39 0.85
N THR A 109 -4.92 -13.82 1.44
CA THR A 109 -6.11 -14.27 0.71
C THR A 109 -7.27 -13.26 0.74
N ASP A 110 -7.21 -12.28 1.66
CA ASP A 110 -8.22 -11.25 1.88
C ASP A 110 -7.56 -9.86 2.00
N MET A 111 -7.90 -8.97 1.07
CA MET A 111 -7.47 -7.56 1.03
C MET A 111 -8.66 -6.60 1.17
N SER A 112 -9.79 -7.08 1.68
CA SER A 112 -10.99 -6.27 1.81
C SER A 112 -10.76 -5.02 2.67
N TYR A 113 -11.34 -3.91 2.22
CA TYR A 113 -11.24 -2.60 2.88
C TYR A 113 -9.83 -2.04 3.07
N MET A 114 -8.78 -2.59 2.42
CA MET A 114 -7.38 -2.20 2.69
C MET A 114 -7.15 -0.68 2.60
N PHE A 115 -7.77 -0.01 1.64
CA PHE A 115 -7.72 1.45 1.43
C PHE A 115 -9.10 2.12 1.45
N ALA A 116 -10.11 1.47 2.04
CA ALA A 116 -11.45 2.06 2.14
C ALA A 116 -11.40 3.41 2.88
N ASP A 117 -12.19 4.39 2.43
CA ASP A 117 -12.28 5.75 2.97
C ASP A 117 -10.97 6.57 2.96
N CYS A 118 -9.96 6.17 2.18
CA CYS A 118 -8.76 6.98 1.94
C CYS A 118 -9.05 8.12 0.94
N ALA A 119 -9.83 9.11 1.37
CA ALA A 119 -10.41 10.13 0.49
C ALA A 119 -9.38 10.95 -0.31
N SER A 120 -8.16 11.15 0.21
CA SER A 120 -7.06 11.86 -0.44
C SER A 120 -6.13 10.99 -1.29
N LEU A 121 -6.35 9.67 -1.36
CA LEU A 121 -5.43 8.75 -2.02
C LEU A 121 -5.41 8.99 -3.53
N GLU A 122 -4.23 9.33 -4.05
CA GLU A 122 -4.00 9.66 -5.46
C GLU A 122 -2.93 8.76 -6.06
N VAL A 123 -1.89 8.44 -5.28
CA VAL A 123 -0.71 7.71 -5.74
C VAL A 123 -0.61 6.35 -5.05
N ILE A 124 -0.58 5.28 -5.86
CA ILE A 124 -0.33 3.91 -5.40
C ILE A 124 0.78 3.33 -6.27
N GLU A 125 1.94 3.08 -5.67
CA GLU A 125 3.11 2.53 -6.35
C GLU A 125 3.36 1.09 -5.88
N PHE A 126 3.15 0.11 -6.76
CA PHE A 126 3.29 -1.32 -6.45
C PHE A 126 4.72 -1.84 -6.59
N SER A 127 5.51 -1.22 -7.47
CA SER A 127 6.91 -1.55 -7.67
C SER A 127 7.70 -0.28 -7.99
N LEU A 128 8.94 -0.20 -7.50
CA LEU A 128 9.88 0.74 -8.09
C LEU A 128 10.23 0.19 -9.47
N ALA A 129 9.80 0.88 -10.53
CA ALA A 129 10.18 0.54 -11.90
C ALA A 129 11.71 0.37 -11.98
N MET A 130 12.18 -0.88 -12.03
CA MET A 130 13.57 -1.18 -12.32
C MET A 130 13.84 -0.62 -13.71
N SER A 131 14.98 0.07 -13.87
CA SER A 131 15.38 0.58 -15.18
C SER A 131 15.49 -0.60 -16.13
N ALA A 132 14.92 -0.46 -17.33
CA ALA A 132 14.94 -1.43 -18.43
C ALA A 132 16.35 -1.89 -18.88
N GLU A 133 17.41 -1.45 -18.22
CA GLU A 133 18.81 -1.76 -18.54
C GLU A 133 19.32 -3.05 -17.84
N ASP A 134 18.57 -3.61 -16.88
CA ASP A 134 18.90 -4.88 -16.20
C ASP A 134 18.11 -6.10 -16.75
N ASP A 135 17.56 -5.94 -17.96
CA ASP A 135 16.62 -6.87 -18.62
C ASP A 135 17.28 -8.08 -19.30
N MET A 136 17.90 -8.96 -18.50
CA MET A 136 18.31 -10.30 -18.96
C MET A 136 17.80 -11.45 -18.08
N PHE A 137 17.20 -11.15 -16.92
CA PHE A 137 16.60 -12.13 -16.00
C PHE A 137 15.17 -11.75 -15.61
N ASN A 138 14.36 -11.39 -16.61
CA ASN A 138 12.93 -11.08 -16.51
C ASN A 138 12.12 -12.19 -15.79
N GLN A 139 12.21 -12.20 -14.46
CA GLN A 139 11.21 -12.66 -13.54
C GLN A 139 10.85 -11.43 -12.72
N SER A 140 9.64 -10.90 -12.95
CA SER A 140 9.03 -9.94 -12.04
C SER A 140 9.25 -10.44 -10.60
N ARG A 141 10.02 -9.68 -9.83
CA ARG A 141 10.04 -9.82 -8.37
C ARG A 141 9.09 -8.79 -7.81
N ASP A 142 7.86 -8.80 -8.30
CA ASP A 142 6.79 -8.04 -7.67
C ASP A 142 6.62 -8.61 -6.26
N ASN A 143 6.85 -7.77 -5.25
CA ASN A 143 6.71 -8.18 -3.86
C ASN A 143 5.24 -8.13 -3.44
N PHE A 144 4.50 -7.15 -3.98
CA PHE A 144 3.06 -7.04 -3.81
C PHE A 144 2.33 -8.00 -4.76
N LEU A 145 2.21 -9.26 -4.34
CA LEU A 145 1.52 -10.31 -5.09
C LEU A 145 0.05 -10.44 -4.68
N THR A 146 -0.84 -10.49 -5.66
CA THR A 146 -2.28 -10.69 -5.42
C THR A 146 -2.84 -12.02 -5.96
N GLY A 147 -2.00 -12.88 -6.53
CA GLY A 147 -2.45 -14.14 -7.16
C GLY A 147 -3.13 -15.15 -6.21
N SER A 148 -2.87 -15.04 -4.90
CA SER A 148 -3.53 -15.84 -3.85
C SER A 148 -4.82 -15.19 -3.30
N VAL A 149 -5.10 -13.94 -3.67
CA VAL A 149 -6.20 -13.15 -3.11
C VAL A 149 -7.52 -13.61 -3.73
N THR A 150 -8.50 -13.88 -2.86
CA THR A 150 -9.85 -14.30 -3.25
C THR A 150 -10.92 -13.24 -2.96
N ASN A 151 -10.62 -12.30 -2.05
CA ASN A 151 -11.52 -11.23 -1.62
C ASN A 151 -10.83 -9.86 -1.70
N MET A 152 -11.38 -8.95 -2.52
CA MET A 152 -10.97 -7.54 -2.65
C MET A 152 -12.15 -6.57 -2.43
N ALA A 153 -13.19 -7.01 -1.71
CA ALA A 153 -14.38 -6.20 -1.47
C ALA A 153 -14.01 -4.85 -0.81
N SER A 154 -14.61 -3.77 -1.30
CA SER A 154 -14.41 -2.40 -0.80
C SER A 154 -12.95 -1.94 -0.72
N MET A 155 -12.00 -2.57 -1.43
CA MET A 155 -10.57 -2.29 -1.26
C MET A 155 -10.22 -0.80 -1.43
N PHE A 156 -10.88 -0.11 -2.35
CA PHE A 156 -10.71 1.33 -2.62
C PHE A 156 -12.01 2.12 -2.44
N GLU A 157 -13.01 1.57 -1.74
CA GLU A 157 -14.28 2.27 -1.48
C GLU A 157 -14.02 3.68 -0.92
N GLY A 158 -14.67 4.71 -1.46
CA GLY A 158 -14.54 6.09 -0.96
C GLY A 158 -13.20 6.77 -1.25
N CYS A 159 -12.31 6.21 -2.09
CA CYS A 159 -11.09 6.87 -2.56
C CYS A 159 -11.39 8.00 -3.56
N LYS A 160 -11.96 9.10 -3.06
CA LYS A 160 -12.51 10.21 -3.87
C LYS A 160 -11.48 10.92 -4.74
N SER A 161 -10.20 10.88 -4.39
CA SER A 161 -9.12 11.54 -5.15
C SER A 161 -8.40 10.61 -6.14
N LEU A 162 -8.74 9.32 -6.17
CA LEU A 162 -8.08 8.35 -7.05
C LEU A 162 -8.55 8.57 -8.50
N GLN A 163 -7.69 9.14 -9.34
CA GLN A 163 -8.03 9.51 -10.72
C GLN A 163 -7.85 8.38 -11.73
N SER A 164 -6.87 7.51 -11.50
CA SER A 164 -6.54 6.41 -12.40
C SER A 164 -6.15 5.17 -11.62
N PHE A 165 -6.63 4.02 -12.07
CA PHE A 165 -6.21 2.73 -11.54
C PHE A 165 -6.02 1.72 -12.67
N TYR A 166 -4.89 1.02 -12.64
CA TYR A 166 -4.47 0.08 -13.68
C TYR A 166 -4.47 -1.34 -13.10
N LEU A 167 -5.48 -2.14 -13.45
CA LEU A 167 -5.60 -3.51 -12.92
C LEU A 167 -4.49 -4.44 -13.42
N GLN A 168 -3.77 -4.10 -14.49
CA GLN A 168 -2.66 -4.91 -14.98
C GLN A 168 -1.52 -5.06 -13.97
N ASN A 169 -1.50 -4.21 -12.93
CA ASN A 169 -0.53 -4.29 -11.84
C ASN A 169 -0.90 -5.35 -10.80
N LEU A 170 -2.11 -5.94 -10.88
CA LEU A 170 -2.62 -6.93 -9.95
C LEU A 170 -2.93 -8.25 -10.69
N ASP A 171 -2.47 -9.36 -10.13
CA ASP A 171 -2.99 -10.68 -10.46
C ASP A 171 -4.33 -10.88 -9.75
N ILE A 172 -5.44 -10.78 -10.49
CA ILE A 172 -6.80 -10.89 -9.97
C ILE A 172 -7.52 -12.17 -10.40
N HIS A 173 -6.80 -13.18 -10.91
CA HIS A 173 -7.42 -14.40 -11.46
C HIS A 173 -8.15 -15.24 -10.39
N SER A 174 -7.65 -15.21 -9.15
CA SER A 174 -8.22 -15.94 -8.01
C SER A 174 -9.33 -15.15 -7.28
N VAL A 175 -9.52 -13.87 -7.61
CA VAL A 175 -10.47 -13.01 -6.91
C VAL A 175 -11.90 -13.38 -7.32
N THR A 176 -12.73 -13.66 -6.32
CA THR A 176 -14.15 -14.03 -6.50
C THR A 176 -15.10 -12.99 -5.94
N ASN A 177 -14.62 -12.10 -5.06
CA ASN A 177 -15.41 -11.02 -4.49
C ASN A 177 -14.77 -9.65 -4.76
N PHE A 178 -15.48 -8.84 -5.54
CA PHE A 178 -15.12 -7.45 -5.90
C PHE A 178 -16.17 -6.45 -5.42
N SER A 179 -17.10 -6.86 -4.54
CA SER A 179 -18.23 -6.03 -4.12
C SER A 179 -17.74 -4.67 -3.65
N ASP A 180 -18.29 -3.60 -4.23
CA ASP A 180 -18.03 -2.21 -3.87
C ASP A 180 -16.55 -1.76 -3.92
N MET A 181 -15.69 -2.49 -4.64
CA MET A 181 -14.23 -2.25 -4.67
C MET A 181 -13.85 -0.80 -4.98
N PHE A 182 -14.62 -0.11 -5.84
CA PHE A 182 -14.43 1.29 -6.22
C PHE A 182 -15.67 2.16 -5.97
N ALA A 183 -16.60 1.72 -5.12
CA ALA A 183 -17.81 2.49 -4.81
C ALA A 183 -17.42 3.85 -4.22
N GLY A 184 -18.01 4.94 -4.71
CA GLY A 184 -17.69 6.29 -4.22
C GLY A 184 -16.33 6.87 -4.65
N CYS A 185 -15.59 6.22 -5.56
CA CYS A 185 -14.39 6.77 -6.21
C CYS A 185 -14.75 7.83 -7.27
N SER A 186 -15.30 8.96 -6.83
CA SER A 186 -15.92 9.96 -7.72
C SER A 186 -15.01 10.63 -8.75
N SER A 187 -13.68 10.57 -8.58
CA SER A 187 -12.71 11.15 -9.51
C SER A 187 -12.08 10.12 -10.46
N LEU A 188 -12.48 8.85 -10.38
CA LEU A 188 -11.86 7.77 -11.15
C LEU A 188 -12.28 7.87 -12.63
N GLU A 189 -11.50 8.57 -13.44
CA GLU A 189 -11.76 8.81 -14.86
C GLU A 189 -11.22 7.68 -15.76
N LYS A 190 -10.18 6.96 -15.30
CA LYS A 190 -9.49 5.94 -16.09
C LYS A 190 -9.35 4.64 -15.32
N MET A 191 -10.05 3.62 -15.81
CA MET A 191 -9.83 2.22 -15.40
C MET A 191 -9.42 1.42 -16.64
N ASN A 192 -8.21 0.86 -16.65
CA ASN A 192 -7.78 -0.02 -17.72
C ASN A 192 -8.08 -1.48 -17.36
N LEU A 193 -8.96 -2.12 -18.12
CA LEU A 193 -9.46 -3.47 -17.87
C LEU A 193 -8.93 -4.53 -18.84
N THR A 194 -7.90 -4.23 -19.64
CA THR A 194 -7.69 -4.78 -20.99
C THR A 194 -7.83 -6.29 -21.21
N GLU A 195 -7.82 -7.16 -20.19
CA GLU A 195 -7.87 -8.61 -20.39
C GLU A 195 -8.80 -9.40 -19.43
N ASN A 196 -9.48 -8.79 -18.44
CA ASN A 196 -10.16 -9.58 -17.41
C ASN A 196 -11.70 -9.39 -17.36
N LYS A 197 -12.43 -10.40 -17.84
CA LYS A 197 -13.92 -10.44 -17.82
C LYS A 197 -14.50 -10.43 -16.40
N ASN A 198 -13.78 -10.89 -15.37
CA ASN A 198 -14.25 -10.88 -13.99
C ASN A 198 -14.19 -9.47 -13.38
N ALA A 199 -13.34 -8.58 -13.89
CA ALA A 199 -13.27 -7.19 -13.45
C ALA A 199 -14.48 -6.34 -13.88
N LEU A 200 -15.27 -6.81 -14.86
CA LEU A 200 -16.50 -6.12 -15.30
C LEU A 200 -17.56 -6.02 -14.18
N THR A 201 -17.58 -6.94 -13.22
CA THR A 201 -18.50 -6.85 -12.08
C THR A 201 -18.08 -5.79 -11.06
N ALA A 202 -16.79 -5.46 -10.96
CA ALA A 202 -16.27 -4.42 -10.07
C ALA A 202 -16.69 -3.00 -10.49
N ILE A 203 -17.05 -2.80 -11.77
CA ILE A 203 -17.42 -1.48 -12.32
C ILE A 203 -18.91 -1.14 -12.17
N ASN A 204 -19.79 -2.13 -12.00
CA ASN A 204 -21.23 -1.89 -11.99
C ASN A 204 -21.73 -1.04 -10.79
N ASN A 205 -20.85 -0.65 -9.86
CA ASN A 205 -21.16 0.16 -8.68
C ASN A 205 -20.39 1.52 -8.62
N ILE A 206 -19.85 2.02 -9.74
CA ILE A 206 -19.13 3.34 -9.79
C ILE A 206 -20.11 4.53 -9.97
N GLU A 207 -21.40 4.38 -9.62
CA GLU A 207 -22.39 5.47 -9.75
C GLU A 207 -22.19 6.62 -8.74
#